data_AF-A0A8J8ALR3-F1
#
_entry.id   AF-A0A8J8ALR3-F1
#
_cell.length_a   1.000
_cell.length_b   1.000
_cell.length_c   1.000
_cell.angle_alpha   90.00
_cell.angle_beta   90.00
_cell.angle_gamma   90.00
#
_symmetry.space_group_name_H-M   'P 1'
#
loop_
_entity.id
_entity.type
_entity.pdbx_description
1 polymer ?
#
loop_
_entity_poly.entity_id
_entity_poly.type
_entity_poly.pdbx_seq_one_letter_code
_entity_poly.pdbx_strand_id
1 'polypeptide(L)'
;MKVRKIAALAVGAAMVGATMGFASAQANLPGKEFFVKDGAPNVKIVVGSQAAAMDVASAADIALALGSLLYTEKEVEASGVSVLVKKDITVTPDPIPVYSNYYSDYNASPTAEDWTQLPQDAWYNGAAYNTDYAGWKSYIGGGYAFEIEDRDSIGSDQMIDWDIKITGIKFYKGDSEWSPSSDYGPLPKDADVTLYVPAGALNVTLNYELYNATYKYSDTDDVWGTPITDTKYVIDDDTPATMDFDGKTYTLNTTEVYEYGIGAKDTFTIFGNEYYVLSVDATAKTLTYGHDHGQVWFHVGDVKEFDGYKIKAVDISVGDTPKALFEITAPDGRSDLIIISVNDGEVDISTKSDKFSEGEVVLKLDDTFVGIDGNLIAQLEVRTNVVTVESGKENNLINGWTAYFTFGKDKDNNDVITRISLVNAEAKQGSTIDILGVYKMDYVVKVQKKDIDDDDKEELAVKAEIDFEPVKRVYDTKELKVGDELEGWTIDQIKGGTYTEVTVMHPTEPITYLDTEIDPENIDSNLILVGGPVANAITKYLVDNGYSTVDWYNSAGDIEYIEDYNGYGILIVAGKDRYATREAAKQLMEYLANL
;
A
#
# COMPACT_ATOMS: atom_id res chain seq x y z
N MET A 1 20.97 8.44 16.22
CA MET A 1 22.11 9.00 15.45
C MET A 1 21.58 10.19 14.66
N LYS A 2 22.14 11.40 14.81
CA LYS A 2 21.65 12.61 14.10
C LYS A 2 22.15 12.59 12.66
N VAL A 3 21.29 12.30 11.68
CA VAL A 3 21.67 12.37 10.26
C VAL A 3 21.70 13.84 9.87
N ARG A 4 22.87 14.48 9.98
CA ARG A 4 23.10 15.84 9.47
C ARG A 4 23.97 15.74 8.23
N LYS A 5 23.31 15.93 7.07
CA LYS A 5 23.84 16.04 5.70
C LYS A 5 24.13 14.72 4.97
N ILE A 6 23.33 14.46 3.93
CA ILE A 6 23.61 13.45 2.90
C ILE A 6 24.51 14.13 1.86
N ALA A 7 25.81 13.82 1.87
CA ALA A 7 26.74 14.29 0.85
C ALA A 7 26.64 13.40 -0.39
N ALA A 8 25.81 13.80 -1.36
CA ALA A 8 25.88 13.25 -2.71
C ALA A 8 27.07 13.87 -3.45
N LEU A 9 27.89 13.02 -4.11
CA LEU A 9 28.93 13.51 -5.02
C LEU A 9 28.27 14.27 -6.16
N ALA A 10 28.49 15.58 -6.22
CA ALA A 10 28.04 16.42 -7.33
C ALA A 10 28.84 16.07 -8.59
N VAL A 11 28.23 15.32 -9.51
CA VAL A 11 28.74 15.18 -10.88
C VAL A 11 27.96 16.18 -11.74
N GLY A 12 28.64 17.23 -12.20
CA GLY A 12 28.05 18.24 -13.06
C GLY A 12 27.82 17.70 -14.46
N ALA A 13 26.60 17.28 -14.76
CA ALA A 13 26.15 16.95 -16.11
C ALA A 13 24.87 17.75 -16.44
N ALA A 14 24.85 18.40 -17.59
CA ALA A 14 23.66 19.07 -18.10
C ALA A 14 22.69 17.99 -18.63
N MET A 15 21.49 17.89 -18.05
CA MET A 15 20.47 16.97 -18.56
C MET A 15 19.79 17.59 -19.78
N VAL A 16 19.97 16.97 -20.95
CA VAL A 16 19.19 17.28 -22.15
C VAL A 16 17.91 16.44 -22.09
N GLY A 17 16.75 17.09 -22.05
CA GLY A 17 15.46 16.41 -21.98
C GLY A 17 15.21 15.55 -23.23
N ALA A 18 14.77 14.30 -23.01
CA ALA A 18 14.37 13.41 -24.09
C ALA A 18 13.28 14.08 -24.95
N THR A 19 13.63 14.44 -26.17
CA THR A 19 12.67 15.00 -27.12
C THR A 19 11.86 13.83 -27.66
N MET A 20 10.57 13.77 -27.31
CA MET A 20 9.64 12.78 -27.84
C MET A 20 9.55 12.95 -29.36
N GLY A 21 9.95 11.93 -30.11
CA GLY A 21 9.86 11.90 -31.57
C GLY A 21 8.41 11.99 -32.02
N PHE A 22 7.99 13.17 -32.46
CA PHE A 22 6.78 13.33 -33.26
C PHE A 22 7.10 12.96 -34.70
N ALA A 23 6.41 11.96 -35.24
CA ALA A 23 6.44 11.63 -36.66
C ALA A 23 5.92 12.83 -37.46
N SER A 24 6.80 13.58 -38.11
CA SER A 24 6.42 14.63 -39.05
C SER A 24 5.96 14.01 -40.36
N ALA A 25 4.78 14.42 -40.83
CA ALA A 25 4.07 13.84 -41.98
C ALA A 25 4.62 14.27 -43.36
N GLN A 26 5.94 14.30 -43.54
CA GLN A 26 6.60 14.50 -44.85
C GLN A 26 7.23 13.18 -45.30
N ALA A 27 6.41 12.29 -45.87
CA ALA A 27 6.76 10.89 -46.17
C ALA A 27 7.93 10.66 -47.17
N ASN A 28 8.59 11.72 -47.68
CA ASN A 28 9.60 11.63 -48.73
C ASN A 28 10.91 12.39 -48.44
N LEU A 29 11.20 12.83 -47.20
CA LEU A 29 12.49 13.43 -46.82
C LEU A 29 13.43 12.39 -46.17
N PRO A 30 14.76 12.49 -46.37
CA PRO A 30 15.70 11.52 -45.83
C PRO A 30 15.87 11.66 -44.31
N GLY A 31 16.19 10.56 -43.61
CA GLY A 31 16.44 10.57 -42.16
C GLY A 31 17.79 11.20 -41.75
N LYS A 32 18.02 11.31 -40.44
CA LYS A 32 19.21 11.97 -39.83
C LYS A 32 20.55 11.56 -40.45
N GLU A 33 20.74 10.26 -40.75
CA GLU A 33 22.00 9.75 -41.31
C GLU A 33 22.37 10.34 -42.67
N PHE A 34 21.40 10.82 -43.46
CA PHE A 34 21.68 11.53 -44.70
C PHE A 34 22.45 12.83 -44.45
N PHE A 35 22.08 13.54 -43.38
CA PHE A 35 22.62 14.84 -43.02
C PHE A 35 23.86 14.74 -42.12
N VAL A 36 23.83 13.84 -41.14
CA VAL A 36 24.85 13.68 -40.10
C VAL A 36 25.08 12.20 -39.83
N LYS A 37 26.33 11.78 -39.92
CA LYS A 37 26.76 10.41 -39.61
C LYS A 37 27.85 10.45 -38.55
N ASP A 38 27.68 9.67 -37.49
CA ASP A 38 28.61 9.63 -36.34
C ASP A 38 28.87 11.01 -35.72
N GLY A 39 27.85 11.88 -35.69
CA GLY A 39 27.94 13.26 -35.18
C GLY A 39 28.66 14.25 -36.11
N ALA A 40 29.17 13.81 -37.26
CA ALA A 40 29.84 14.65 -38.26
C ALA A 40 28.93 14.90 -39.48
N PRO A 41 29.11 16.02 -40.21
CA PRO A 41 28.35 16.27 -41.44
C PRO A 41 28.55 15.15 -42.46
N ASN A 42 27.46 14.64 -43.03
CA ASN A 42 27.46 13.61 -44.08
C ASN A 42 26.93 14.16 -45.43
N VAL A 43 26.80 15.48 -45.54
CA VAL A 43 26.17 16.17 -46.67
C VAL A 43 26.93 17.45 -47.02
N LYS A 44 26.96 17.79 -48.32
CA LYS A 44 27.44 19.07 -48.84
C LYS A 44 26.26 19.93 -49.30
N ILE A 45 26.16 21.16 -48.82
CA ILE A 45 25.18 22.15 -49.28
C ILE A 45 25.77 22.87 -50.49
N VAL A 46 25.16 22.75 -51.65
CA VAL A 46 25.66 23.29 -52.90
C VAL A 46 24.76 24.43 -53.36
N VAL A 47 25.34 25.62 -53.51
CA VAL A 47 24.65 26.83 -53.94
C VAL A 47 25.03 27.15 -55.37
N GLY A 48 24.06 27.58 -56.16
CA GLY A 48 24.31 28.01 -57.52
C GLY A 48 25.33 29.16 -57.63
N SER A 49 26.31 29.07 -58.54
CA SER A 49 27.27 30.16 -58.81
C SER A 49 26.59 31.42 -59.39
N GLN A 50 25.37 31.27 -59.93
CA GLN A 50 24.52 32.36 -60.40
C GLN A 50 23.38 32.70 -59.43
N ALA A 51 23.38 32.10 -58.23
CA ALA A 51 22.29 32.26 -57.29
C ALA A 51 22.19 33.69 -56.74
N ALA A 52 20.97 34.11 -56.39
CA ALA A 52 20.78 35.41 -55.77
C ALA A 52 21.35 35.39 -54.34
N ALA A 53 21.71 36.56 -53.79
CA ALA A 53 22.19 36.68 -52.42
C ALA A 53 21.24 36.03 -51.37
N MET A 54 19.95 35.94 -51.69
CA MET A 54 18.92 35.31 -50.83
C MET A 54 18.99 33.77 -50.84
N ASP A 55 19.42 33.17 -51.94
CA ASP A 55 19.62 31.71 -52.04
C ASP A 55 20.89 31.33 -51.26
N VAL A 56 21.94 32.15 -51.35
CA VAL A 56 23.17 32.02 -50.54
C VAL A 56 22.86 32.14 -49.04
N ALA A 57 22.02 33.10 -48.64
CA ALA A 57 21.57 33.23 -47.25
C ALA A 57 20.76 31.99 -46.79
N SER A 58 19.93 31.43 -47.67
CA SER A 58 19.16 30.21 -47.39
C SER A 58 20.06 29.00 -47.16
N ALA A 59 21.12 28.85 -47.95
CA ALA A 59 22.12 27.81 -47.75
C ALA A 59 22.89 27.97 -46.43
N ALA A 60 23.25 29.20 -46.05
CA ALA A 60 23.90 29.47 -44.77
C ALA A 60 23.00 29.14 -43.58
N ASP A 61 21.70 29.43 -43.67
CA ASP A 61 20.75 29.10 -42.61
C ASP A 61 20.51 27.58 -42.49
N ILE A 62 20.45 26.85 -43.62
CA ILE A 62 20.43 25.38 -43.62
C ILE A 62 21.70 24.82 -42.97
N ALA A 63 22.87 25.39 -43.29
CA ALA A 63 24.15 24.98 -42.68
C ALA A 63 24.15 25.19 -41.15
N LEU A 64 23.56 26.29 -40.68
CA LEU A 64 23.39 26.55 -39.25
C LEU A 64 22.45 25.55 -38.59
N ALA A 65 21.32 25.23 -39.23
CA ALA A 65 20.37 24.23 -38.75
C ALA A 65 21.00 22.82 -38.72
N LEU A 66 21.84 22.46 -39.68
CA LEU A 66 22.62 21.23 -39.62
C LEU A 66 23.61 21.21 -38.45
N GLY A 67 24.18 22.37 -38.11
CA GLY A 67 25.10 22.53 -37.00
C GLY A 67 24.53 22.08 -35.65
N SER A 68 23.21 22.19 -35.43
CA SER A 68 22.58 21.73 -34.18
C SER A 68 22.48 20.20 -34.06
N LEU A 69 22.70 19.48 -35.16
CA LEU A 69 22.67 18.01 -35.19
C LEU A 69 24.05 17.37 -35.00
N LEU A 70 25.12 18.17 -34.92
CA LEU A 70 26.50 17.69 -34.83
C LEU A 70 26.88 17.35 -33.39
N TYR A 71 26.45 16.19 -32.91
CA TYR A 71 26.83 15.68 -31.61
C TYR A 71 26.78 14.15 -31.57
N THR A 72 27.43 13.55 -30.57
CA THR A 72 27.30 12.12 -30.23
C THR A 72 26.75 11.97 -28.82
N GLU A 73 25.96 10.93 -28.58
CA GLU A 73 25.37 10.61 -27.27
C GLU A 73 25.98 9.32 -26.69
N LYS A 74 26.15 9.28 -25.37
CA LYS A 74 26.60 8.09 -24.63
C LYS A 74 25.86 7.96 -23.29
N GLU A 75 25.24 6.81 -23.02
CA GLU A 75 24.69 6.52 -21.69
C GLU A 75 25.79 6.23 -20.67
N VAL A 76 25.69 6.84 -19.48
CA VAL A 76 26.61 6.66 -18.36
C VAL A 76 25.81 6.31 -17.10
N GLU A 77 26.23 5.26 -16.38
CA GLU A 77 25.66 4.91 -15.07
C GLU A 77 26.19 5.82 -13.96
N ALA A 78 25.28 6.39 -13.16
CA ALA A 78 25.58 7.14 -11.95
C ALA A 78 25.14 6.37 -10.71
N SER A 79 26.07 6.20 -9.76
CA SER A 79 25.75 5.71 -8.42
C SER A 79 25.20 6.84 -7.54
N GLY A 80 24.01 6.65 -6.92
CA GLY A 80 23.51 7.49 -5.82
C GLY A 80 22.66 8.70 -6.23
N VAL A 81 21.57 8.49 -6.96
CA VAL A 81 20.63 9.53 -7.41
C VAL A 81 19.54 9.81 -6.38
N SER A 82 19.10 8.78 -5.64
CA SER A 82 18.15 8.91 -4.54
C SER A 82 18.43 7.88 -3.45
N VAL A 83 17.86 8.10 -2.27
CA VAL A 83 17.90 7.15 -1.15
C VAL A 83 16.49 6.84 -0.67
N LEU A 84 16.21 5.56 -0.43
CA LEU A 84 15.05 5.15 0.33
C LEU A 84 15.43 5.17 1.81
N VAL A 85 14.70 5.93 2.60
CA VAL A 85 14.84 5.97 4.06
C VAL A 85 13.65 5.28 4.72
N LYS A 86 13.87 4.74 5.91
CA LYS A 86 12.83 4.15 6.75
C LYS A 86 12.86 4.65 8.20
N LYS A 87 11.68 4.68 8.82
CA LYS A 87 11.49 4.96 10.25
C LYS A 87 10.66 3.83 10.86
N ASP A 88 11.15 3.25 11.95
CA ASP A 88 10.38 2.29 12.74
C ASP A 88 9.22 3.03 13.40
N ILE A 89 8.00 2.66 13.03
CA ILE A 89 6.74 3.21 13.56
C ILE A 89 5.95 2.14 14.33
N THR A 90 6.61 1.06 14.72
CA THR A 90 5.98 -0.01 15.50
C THR A 90 5.52 0.55 16.84
N VAL A 91 4.22 0.45 17.12
CA VAL A 91 3.66 0.75 18.43
C VAL A 91 3.93 -0.45 19.35
N THR A 92 4.36 -0.18 20.58
CA THR A 92 4.58 -1.20 21.61
C THR A 92 3.94 -0.72 22.91
N PRO A 93 3.19 -1.57 23.63
CA PRO A 93 2.67 -1.23 24.94
C PRO A 93 3.80 -0.90 25.91
N ASP A 94 3.51 -0.09 26.92
CA ASP A 94 4.44 0.12 28.02
C ASP A 94 4.68 -1.20 28.76
N PRO A 95 5.90 -1.45 29.26
CA PRO A 95 6.13 -2.59 30.14
C PRO A 95 5.25 -2.55 31.38
N ILE A 96 4.79 -3.73 31.84
CA ILE A 96 4.09 -3.83 33.12
C ILE A 96 5.12 -3.72 34.25
N PRO A 97 5.04 -2.72 35.13
CA PRO A 97 5.98 -2.60 36.23
C PRO A 97 5.77 -3.72 37.27
N VAL A 98 6.87 -4.37 37.69
CA VAL A 98 6.82 -5.42 38.71
C VAL A 98 7.51 -4.98 39.98
N TYR A 99 8.80 -4.68 39.90
CA TYR A 99 9.65 -4.41 41.05
C TYR A 99 10.77 -3.46 40.67
N SER A 100 11.16 -2.55 41.57
CA SER A 100 12.34 -1.71 41.36
C SER A 100 12.87 -1.19 42.68
N ASN A 101 14.14 -1.47 42.98
CA ASN A 101 14.86 -0.78 44.05
C ASN A 101 15.78 0.33 43.49
N TYR A 102 15.61 0.74 42.23
CA TYR A 102 16.36 1.87 41.68
C TYR A 102 16.03 3.13 42.48
N TYR A 103 17.04 3.99 42.71
CA TYR A 103 16.85 5.20 43.51
C TYR A 103 15.73 6.10 42.96
N SER A 104 15.60 6.21 41.63
CA SER A 104 14.54 7.00 40.97
C SER A 104 13.13 6.50 41.27
N ASP A 105 12.99 5.21 41.59
CA ASP A 105 11.72 4.49 41.64
C ASP A 105 11.32 4.21 43.10
N TYR A 106 12.28 3.77 43.91
CA TYR A 106 12.12 3.39 45.32
C TYR A 106 12.42 4.53 46.30
N ASN A 107 13.05 5.61 45.82
CA ASN A 107 13.40 6.79 46.62
C ASN A 107 14.31 6.48 47.84
N ALA A 108 15.10 5.41 47.76
CA ALA A 108 16.17 5.09 48.69
C ALA A 108 17.37 4.50 47.93
N SER A 109 18.58 4.69 48.46
CA SER A 109 19.78 4.12 47.86
C SER A 109 19.72 2.59 47.93
N PRO A 110 20.04 1.86 46.85
CA PRO A 110 20.25 0.43 46.91
C PRO A 110 21.34 0.09 47.93
N THR A 111 21.11 -0.88 48.81
CA THR A 111 22.11 -1.36 49.80
C THR A 111 22.26 -2.88 49.80
N ALA A 112 21.60 -3.58 48.88
CA ALA A 112 21.64 -5.04 48.82
C ALA A 112 22.97 -5.49 48.21
N GLU A 113 23.72 -6.36 48.88
CA GLU A 113 24.97 -6.93 48.34
C GLU A 113 24.70 -8.18 47.49
N ASP A 114 23.53 -8.80 47.66
CA ASP A 114 23.10 -9.97 46.91
C ASP A 114 21.57 -10.02 46.68
N TRP A 115 21.13 -10.95 45.84
CA TRP A 115 19.73 -11.08 45.43
C TRP A 115 18.76 -11.35 46.59
N THR A 116 19.20 -12.03 47.64
CA THR A 116 18.38 -12.37 48.81
C THR A 116 18.17 -11.18 49.75
N GLN A 117 19.02 -10.16 49.63
CA GLN A 117 18.98 -8.94 50.44
C GLN A 117 18.15 -7.80 49.80
N LEU A 118 17.60 -8.03 48.60
CA LEU A 118 16.75 -7.03 47.95
C LEU A 118 15.53 -6.68 48.85
N PRO A 119 15.12 -5.40 48.90
CA PRO A 119 14.02 -4.96 49.76
C PRO A 119 12.71 -5.67 49.39
N GLN A 120 11.96 -6.14 50.39
CA GLN A 120 10.71 -6.87 50.16
C GLN A 120 9.54 -5.99 49.75
N ASP A 121 9.64 -4.68 49.96
CA ASP A 121 8.60 -3.67 49.77
C ASP A 121 8.84 -2.76 48.56
N ALA A 122 9.70 -3.17 47.63
CA ALA A 122 10.01 -2.43 46.40
C ALA A 122 9.16 -2.89 45.20
N TRP A 123 7.96 -3.44 45.45
CA TRP A 123 7.02 -3.83 44.39
C TRP A 123 6.16 -2.65 43.96
N TYR A 124 5.71 -2.68 42.71
CA TYR A 124 4.84 -1.65 42.16
C TYR A 124 3.40 -1.80 42.65
N ASN A 125 2.78 -0.69 43.07
CA ASN A 125 1.39 -0.66 43.56
C ASN A 125 0.39 -0.01 42.60
N GLY A 126 0.80 0.36 41.38
CA GLY A 126 0.01 1.16 40.45
C GLY A 126 0.38 2.64 40.41
N ALA A 127 1.21 3.12 41.34
CA ALA A 127 1.68 4.51 41.40
C ALA A 127 3.16 4.64 41.80
N ALA A 128 3.66 3.78 42.67
CA ALA A 128 5.04 3.81 43.18
C ALA A 128 5.53 2.40 43.55
N TYR A 129 6.85 2.28 43.75
CA TYR A 129 7.51 1.05 44.21
C TYR A 129 7.71 1.10 45.72
N ASN A 130 6.65 0.88 46.50
CA ASN A 130 6.71 0.96 47.96
C ASN A 130 5.71 0.02 48.64
N THR A 131 5.40 -1.10 48.00
CA THR A 131 4.51 -2.13 48.53
C THR A 131 5.15 -3.52 48.49
N ASP A 132 4.56 -4.47 49.19
CA ASP A 132 4.96 -5.86 49.15
C ASP A 132 4.37 -6.60 47.95
N TYR A 133 4.73 -7.87 47.79
CA TYR A 133 4.22 -8.70 46.69
C TYR A 133 2.69 -8.84 46.70
N ALA A 134 2.04 -8.82 47.88
CA ALA A 134 0.59 -8.91 47.96
C ALA A 134 -0.06 -7.62 47.40
N GLY A 135 0.55 -6.47 47.66
CA GLY A 135 0.18 -5.19 47.04
C GLY A 135 0.28 -5.23 45.51
N TRP A 136 1.39 -5.74 44.97
CA TRP A 136 1.53 -5.91 43.52
C TRP A 136 0.52 -6.90 42.93
N LYS A 137 0.29 -8.05 43.59
CA LYS A 137 -0.76 -9.00 43.19
C LYS A 137 -2.14 -8.35 43.13
N SER A 138 -2.45 -7.46 44.08
CA SER A 138 -3.70 -6.71 44.06
C SER A 138 -3.76 -5.71 42.88
N TYR A 139 -2.64 -5.04 42.57
CA TYR A 139 -2.56 -4.13 41.43
C TYR A 139 -2.78 -4.87 40.10
N ILE A 140 -2.00 -5.92 39.83
CA ILE A 140 -2.15 -6.69 38.59
C ILE A 140 -3.48 -7.45 38.54
N GLY A 141 -4.09 -7.74 39.69
CA GLY A 141 -5.46 -8.24 39.78
C GLY A 141 -6.52 -7.25 39.29
N GLY A 142 -6.28 -5.94 39.40
CA GLY A 142 -7.13 -4.89 38.79
C GLY A 142 -7.00 -4.82 37.26
N GLY A 143 -5.87 -5.31 36.74
CA GLY A 143 -5.56 -5.48 35.34
C GLY A 143 -4.69 -4.38 34.76
N TYR A 144 -3.86 -4.76 33.80
CA TYR A 144 -3.11 -3.89 32.91
C TYR A 144 -3.84 -3.82 31.57
N ALA A 145 -4.06 -2.63 31.03
CA ALA A 145 -4.78 -2.42 29.78
C ALA A 145 -3.93 -1.62 28.80
N PHE A 146 -4.06 -1.96 27.52
CA PHE A 146 -3.43 -1.29 26.40
C PHE A 146 -4.24 -1.58 25.13
N GLU A 147 -3.99 -0.80 24.10
CA GLU A 147 -4.74 -0.85 22.85
C GLU A 147 -3.84 -1.25 21.68
N ILE A 148 -4.45 -1.86 20.66
CA ILE A 148 -3.81 -2.07 19.37
C ILE A 148 -4.76 -1.63 18.27
N GLU A 149 -4.36 -0.55 17.61
CA GLU A 149 -5.15 0.13 16.58
C GLU A 149 -5.31 -0.70 15.30
N ASP A 150 -6.44 -0.50 14.62
CA ASP A 150 -6.76 -0.91 13.26
C ASP A 150 -6.51 -2.40 12.99
N ARG A 151 -7.11 -3.28 13.79
CA ARG A 151 -6.85 -4.73 13.72
C ARG A 151 -7.97 -5.56 13.14
N ASP A 152 -9.20 -5.10 13.26
CA ASP A 152 -10.37 -5.72 12.67
C ASP A 152 -11.23 -4.66 11.96
N SER A 153 -12.35 -5.07 11.36
CA SER A 153 -13.25 -4.16 10.66
C SER A 153 -14.72 -4.52 10.81
N ILE A 154 -15.59 -3.56 10.54
CA ILE A 154 -16.98 -3.76 10.16
C ILE A 154 -17.17 -3.22 8.75
N GLY A 155 -17.67 -4.06 7.83
CA GLY A 155 -17.61 -3.76 6.40
C GLY A 155 -16.19 -3.69 5.86
N SER A 156 -16.01 -2.97 4.75
CA SER A 156 -14.75 -2.92 4.00
C SER A 156 -13.73 -1.90 4.50
N ASP A 157 -14.17 -0.84 5.18
CA ASP A 157 -13.33 0.35 5.37
C ASP A 157 -13.32 0.89 6.82
N GLN A 158 -14.21 0.42 7.69
CA GLN A 158 -14.28 0.88 9.07
C GLN A 158 -13.48 -0.04 9.98
N MET A 159 -12.39 0.49 10.52
CA MET A 159 -11.45 -0.26 11.35
C MET A 159 -11.94 -0.33 12.80
N ILE A 160 -11.52 -1.39 13.49
CA ILE A 160 -11.85 -1.71 14.88
C ILE A 160 -10.55 -2.00 15.63
N ASP A 161 -10.47 -1.44 16.84
CA ASP A 161 -9.31 -1.56 17.70
C ASP A 161 -9.42 -2.77 18.63
N TRP A 162 -8.25 -3.20 19.13
CA TRP A 162 -8.18 -4.23 20.15
C TRP A 162 -7.88 -3.61 21.51
N ASP A 163 -8.91 -3.47 22.31
CA ASP A 163 -8.82 -3.16 23.74
C ASP A 163 -8.35 -4.40 24.52
N ILE A 164 -7.07 -4.46 24.87
CA ILE A 164 -6.51 -5.61 25.59
C ILE A 164 -6.43 -5.32 27.07
N LYS A 165 -6.93 -6.25 27.89
CA LYS A 165 -6.75 -6.24 29.34
C LYS A 165 -6.22 -7.57 29.86
N ILE A 166 -5.09 -7.53 30.56
CA ILE A 166 -4.47 -8.69 31.20
C ILE A 166 -4.55 -8.54 32.71
N THR A 167 -5.06 -9.56 33.40
CA THR A 167 -5.22 -9.57 34.85
C THR A 167 -4.47 -10.73 35.50
N GLY A 168 -4.16 -10.60 36.79
CA GLY A 168 -3.79 -11.74 37.64
C GLY A 168 -2.59 -12.55 37.16
N ILE A 169 -1.62 -11.92 36.48
CA ILE A 169 -0.39 -12.58 36.04
C ILE A 169 0.34 -13.17 37.24
N LYS A 170 0.80 -14.40 37.10
CA LYS A 170 1.57 -15.12 38.11
C LYS A 170 2.94 -15.51 37.57
N PHE A 171 3.87 -15.68 38.50
CA PHE A 171 5.19 -16.23 38.22
C PHE A 171 5.24 -17.67 38.71
N TYR A 172 5.85 -18.55 37.93
CA TYR A 172 6.11 -19.94 38.26
C TYR A 172 7.61 -20.22 38.20
N LYS A 173 8.08 -21.11 39.07
CA LYS A 173 9.42 -21.67 39.04
C LYS A 173 9.33 -23.19 39.02
N GLY A 174 9.64 -23.80 37.88
CA GLY A 174 9.26 -25.19 37.63
C GLY A 174 7.73 -25.36 37.71
N ASP A 175 7.27 -26.35 38.45
CA ASP A 175 5.83 -26.69 38.53
C ASP A 175 5.08 -25.95 39.66
N SER A 176 5.75 -25.04 40.38
CA SER A 176 5.17 -24.34 41.54
C SER A 176 5.02 -22.83 41.30
N GLU A 177 3.90 -22.26 41.74
CA GLU A 177 3.71 -20.79 41.78
C GLU A 177 4.80 -20.20 42.67
N TRP A 178 5.55 -19.25 42.12
CA TRP A 178 6.58 -18.53 42.84
C TRP A 178 5.94 -17.57 43.85
N SER A 179 6.51 -17.53 45.04
CA SER A 179 6.19 -16.54 46.08
C SER A 179 7.48 -16.10 46.79
N PRO A 180 7.52 -14.86 47.32
CA PRO A 180 8.66 -14.36 48.06
C PRO A 180 8.85 -15.19 49.34
N SER A 181 9.98 -15.89 49.43
CA SER A 181 10.42 -16.60 50.65
C SER A 181 11.94 -16.60 50.74
N SER A 182 12.50 -16.88 51.92
CA SER A 182 13.96 -16.94 52.11
C SER A 182 14.66 -17.92 51.17
N ASP A 183 13.97 -18.97 50.72
CA ASP A 183 14.54 -20.03 49.89
C ASP A 183 14.50 -19.68 48.39
N TYR A 184 13.61 -18.77 47.97
CA TYR A 184 13.45 -18.33 46.57
C TYR A 184 13.93 -16.89 46.31
N GLY A 185 14.27 -16.16 47.38
CA GLY A 185 14.55 -14.73 47.34
C GLY A 185 13.29 -13.87 47.26
N PRO A 186 13.44 -12.55 47.41
CA PRO A 186 12.34 -11.59 47.39
C PRO A 186 11.79 -11.30 45.98
N LEU A 187 12.52 -11.68 44.92
CA LEU A 187 12.15 -11.44 43.52
C LEU A 187 12.63 -12.62 42.65
N PRO A 188 11.86 -13.13 41.68
CA PRO A 188 12.32 -14.22 40.84
C PRO A 188 13.28 -13.71 39.76
N LYS A 189 14.22 -14.57 39.34
CA LYS A 189 15.21 -14.28 38.29
C LYS A 189 14.63 -14.59 36.92
N ASP A 190 14.92 -13.74 35.94
CA ASP A 190 14.47 -13.86 34.54
C ASP A 190 14.57 -15.30 33.98
N ALA A 191 15.77 -15.89 33.96
CA ALA A 191 16.02 -17.22 33.42
C ALA A 191 15.31 -18.39 34.13
N ASP A 192 14.75 -18.17 35.33
CA ASP A 192 14.05 -19.18 36.13
C ASP A 192 12.51 -18.99 36.13
N VAL A 193 12.01 -17.95 35.45
CA VAL A 193 10.58 -17.58 35.50
C VAL A 193 9.81 -18.14 34.32
N THR A 194 8.65 -18.70 34.65
CA THR A 194 7.58 -18.96 33.71
C THR A 194 6.42 -18.03 34.05
N LEU A 195 5.96 -17.24 33.08
CA LEU A 195 4.75 -16.45 33.20
C LEU A 195 3.54 -17.38 33.12
N TYR A 196 2.52 -17.06 33.90
CA TYR A 196 1.23 -17.75 33.89
C TYR A 196 0.11 -16.71 33.86
N VAL A 197 -0.68 -16.72 32.79
CA VAL A 197 -1.91 -15.95 32.63
C VAL A 197 -3.09 -16.91 32.80
N PRO A 198 -3.89 -16.79 33.87
CA PRO A 198 -5.02 -17.69 34.11
C PRO A 198 -6.03 -17.70 32.95
N ALA A 199 -6.84 -18.76 32.87
CA ALA A 199 -8.05 -18.77 32.05
C ALA A 199 -8.95 -17.58 32.42
N GLY A 200 -9.50 -16.90 31.42
CA GLY A 200 -10.34 -15.70 31.57
C GLY A 200 -9.60 -14.42 31.93
N ALA A 201 -8.27 -14.45 32.04
CA ALA A 201 -7.48 -13.32 32.52
C ALA A 201 -6.94 -12.39 31.42
N LEU A 202 -6.89 -12.87 30.17
CA LEU A 202 -6.64 -12.08 28.97
C LEU A 202 -7.98 -11.82 28.28
N ASN A 203 -8.39 -10.55 28.28
CA ASN A 203 -9.60 -10.06 27.62
C ASN A 203 -9.19 -9.19 26.43
N VAL A 204 -9.81 -9.41 25.28
CA VAL A 204 -9.73 -8.53 24.11
C VAL A 204 -11.14 -8.04 23.82
N THR A 205 -11.33 -6.74 23.83
CA THR A 205 -12.61 -6.11 23.53
C THR A 205 -12.53 -5.44 22.17
N LEU A 206 -13.59 -5.64 21.38
CA LEU A 206 -13.77 -5.05 20.05
C LEU A 206 -15.08 -4.28 20.07
N ASN A 207 -15.03 -2.97 19.81
CA ASN A 207 -16.18 -2.07 19.83
C ASN A 207 -16.66 -1.88 18.38
N TYR A 208 -17.91 -2.27 18.10
CA TYR A 208 -18.50 -2.16 16.75
C TYR A 208 -19.51 -1.03 16.63
N GLU A 209 -19.79 -0.34 17.73
CA GLU A 209 -20.50 0.93 17.72
C GLU A 209 -19.50 2.04 17.40
N LEU A 210 -19.55 2.58 16.18
CA LEU A 210 -18.63 3.59 15.70
C LEU A 210 -19.21 4.97 15.85
N TYR A 211 -18.35 5.95 16.09
CA TYR A 211 -18.72 7.34 16.24
C TYR A 211 -18.06 8.19 15.17
N ASN A 212 -18.84 9.09 14.57
CA ASN A 212 -18.29 10.23 13.83
C ASN A 212 -18.01 11.35 14.84
N ALA A 213 -16.76 11.40 15.30
CA ALA A 213 -16.25 12.39 16.22
C ALA A 213 -15.74 13.63 15.50
N THR A 214 -16.18 14.80 15.98
CA THR A 214 -15.67 16.09 15.52
C THR A 214 -14.69 16.66 16.53
N TYR A 215 -13.47 16.90 16.10
CA TYR A 215 -12.39 17.48 16.92
C TYR A 215 -12.10 18.91 16.49
N LYS A 216 -11.93 19.82 17.44
CA LYS A 216 -11.64 21.24 17.18
C LYS A 216 -10.31 21.67 17.75
N TYR A 217 -9.56 22.41 16.93
CA TYR A 217 -8.39 23.17 17.34
C TYR A 217 -8.74 24.64 17.31
N SER A 218 -8.28 25.39 18.32
CA SER A 218 -8.43 26.84 18.36
C SER A 218 -7.12 27.47 18.79
N ASP A 219 -6.69 28.48 18.03
CA ASP A 219 -5.43 29.18 18.24
C ASP A 219 -5.56 30.62 17.76
N THR A 220 -4.50 31.41 17.90
CA THR A 220 -4.42 32.78 17.42
C THR A 220 -3.25 32.92 16.48
N ASP A 221 -3.49 33.44 15.29
CA ASP A 221 -2.43 33.78 14.33
C ASP A 221 -1.41 34.71 15.00
N ASP A 222 -0.14 34.30 15.01
CA ASP A 222 0.93 34.99 15.72
C ASP A 222 1.37 36.30 15.05
N VAL A 223 1.06 36.48 13.77
CA VAL A 223 1.36 37.70 12.99
C VAL A 223 0.22 38.72 13.10
N TRP A 224 -1.01 38.26 12.96
CA TRP A 224 -2.20 39.12 12.80
C TRP A 224 -3.11 39.15 14.03
N GLY A 225 -2.91 38.27 15.01
CA GLY A 225 -3.73 38.18 16.22
C GLY A 225 -5.16 37.69 15.95
N THR A 226 -5.43 37.14 14.77
CA THR A 226 -6.76 36.67 14.39
C THR A 226 -7.00 35.24 14.88
N PRO A 227 -8.19 34.92 15.45
CA PRO A 227 -8.52 33.55 15.82
C PRO A 227 -8.48 32.60 14.62
N ILE A 228 -7.84 31.45 14.81
CA ILE A 228 -7.82 30.32 13.89
C ILE A 228 -8.65 29.20 14.52
N THR A 229 -9.50 28.58 13.72
CA THR A 229 -10.21 27.36 14.11
C THR A 229 -10.05 26.34 12.99
N ASP A 230 -9.62 25.13 13.34
CA ASP A 230 -9.64 23.99 12.44
C ASP A 230 -10.53 22.89 13.04
N THR A 231 -11.16 22.10 12.18
CA THR A 231 -12.07 21.03 12.57
C THR A 231 -11.73 19.76 11.80
N LYS A 232 -11.53 18.66 12.53
CA LYS A 232 -11.31 17.32 11.98
C LYS A 232 -12.50 16.44 12.28
N TYR A 233 -12.74 15.49 11.38
CA TYR A 233 -13.76 14.46 11.50
C TYR A 233 -13.04 13.12 11.50
N VAL A 234 -13.39 12.27 12.46
CA VAL A 234 -12.80 10.95 12.64
C VAL A 234 -13.95 9.99 12.84
N ILE A 235 -13.94 8.91 12.07
CA ILE A 235 -14.84 7.77 12.29
C ILE A 235 -14.00 6.72 12.98
N ASP A 236 -14.41 6.35 14.18
CA ASP A 236 -13.58 5.57 15.10
C ASP A 236 -14.48 4.82 16.09
N ASP A 237 -14.04 3.66 16.58
CA ASP A 237 -14.73 2.94 17.66
C ASP A 237 -14.47 3.56 19.03
N ASP A 238 -13.46 4.44 19.09
CA ASP A 238 -13.07 5.20 20.26
C ASP A 238 -13.20 6.72 20.08
N THR A 239 -13.45 7.45 21.17
CA THR A 239 -13.62 8.91 21.14
C THR A 239 -12.81 9.60 22.24
N PRO A 240 -11.47 9.52 22.20
CA PRO A 240 -10.62 10.14 23.20
C PRO A 240 -10.90 11.64 23.30
N ALA A 241 -10.79 12.20 24.51
CA ALA A 241 -11.10 13.61 24.75
C ALA A 241 -10.23 14.58 23.91
N THR A 242 -9.05 14.12 23.48
CA THR A 242 -8.14 14.86 22.62
C THR A 242 -7.43 13.92 21.65
N MET A 243 -7.13 14.43 20.46
CA MET A 243 -6.28 13.74 19.46
C MET A 243 -5.20 14.69 18.95
N ASP A 244 -4.06 14.15 18.54
CA ASP A 244 -3.01 14.91 17.87
C ASP A 244 -3.13 14.76 16.36
N PHE A 245 -3.26 15.89 15.66
CA PHE A 245 -3.16 15.94 14.20
C PHE A 245 -2.06 16.93 13.82
N ASP A 246 -1.07 16.44 13.07
CA ASP A 246 0.06 17.25 12.58
C ASP A 246 0.83 17.98 13.70
N GLY A 247 0.97 17.36 14.89
CA GLY A 247 1.65 17.95 16.05
C GLY A 247 0.82 18.99 16.81
N LYS A 248 -0.50 18.99 16.58
CA LYS A 248 -1.45 19.88 17.27
C LYS A 248 -2.51 19.05 17.98
N THR A 249 -2.78 19.40 19.22
CA THR A 249 -3.83 18.76 20.02
C THR A 249 -5.19 19.39 19.72
N TYR A 250 -6.11 18.60 19.18
CA TYR A 250 -7.51 18.96 19.00
C TYR A 250 -8.34 18.40 20.16
N THR A 251 -9.38 19.12 20.57
CA THR A 251 -10.30 18.69 21.62
C THR A 251 -11.59 18.18 21.01
N LEU A 252 -12.12 17.09 21.55
CA LEU A 252 -13.41 16.55 21.14
C LEU A 252 -14.51 17.61 21.35
N ASN A 253 -15.30 17.85 20.30
CA ASN A 253 -16.38 18.82 20.30
C ASN A 253 -17.75 18.14 20.32
N THR A 254 -17.97 17.16 19.44
CA THR A 254 -19.24 16.43 19.31
C THR A 254 -18.96 15.01 18.84
N THR A 255 -19.83 14.08 19.23
CA THR A 255 -19.88 12.71 18.72
C THR A 255 -21.28 12.40 18.24
N GLU A 256 -21.39 11.71 17.12
CA GLU A 256 -22.64 11.15 16.61
C GLU A 256 -22.40 9.68 16.29
N VAL A 257 -23.36 8.80 16.58
CA VAL A 257 -23.23 7.38 16.22
C VAL A 257 -23.24 7.28 14.70
N TYR A 258 -22.17 6.69 14.16
CA TYR A 258 -21.98 6.44 12.74
C TYR A 258 -22.43 5.02 12.39
N GLU A 259 -21.97 4.02 13.14
CA GLU A 259 -22.47 2.64 13.08
C GLU A 259 -22.99 2.22 14.45
N TYR A 260 -24.14 1.56 14.49
CA TYR A 260 -24.81 1.18 15.74
C TYR A 260 -24.32 -0.17 16.30
N GLY A 261 -23.38 -0.84 15.62
CA GLY A 261 -22.98 -2.22 15.91
C GLY A 261 -23.24 -3.15 14.74
N ILE A 262 -22.92 -4.42 14.95
CA ILE A 262 -23.10 -5.50 13.97
C ILE A 262 -24.56 -5.95 13.95
N GLY A 263 -25.23 -5.82 12.81
CA GLY A 263 -26.59 -6.28 12.56
C GLY A 263 -26.67 -7.33 11.44
N ALA A 264 -27.90 -7.76 11.13
CA ALA A 264 -28.12 -8.73 10.05
C ALA A 264 -27.68 -8.16 8.69
N LYS A 265 -26.99 -8.99 7.89
CA LYS A 265 -26.36 -8.70 6.59
C LYS A 265 -25.05 -7.91 6.65
N ASP A 266 -24.59 -7.54 7.84
CA ASP A 266 -23.28 -6.94 7.98
C ASP A 266 -22.17 -8.00 7.84
N THR A 267 -21.00 -7.51 7.45
CA THR A 267 -19.75 -8.26 7.52
C THR A 267 -18.87 -7.64 8.58
N PHE A 268 -18.13 -8.45 9.32
CA PHE A 268 -17.17 -7.96 10.30
C PHE A 268 -16.02 -8.96 10.44
N THR A 269 -14.91 -8.52 11.01
CA THR A 269 -13.76 -9.41 11.25
C THR A 269 -13.45 -9.56 12.73
N ILE A 270 -12.96 -10.73 13.14
CA ILE A 270 -12.32 -10.95 14.44
C ILE A 270 -11.01 -11.67 14.23
N PHE A 271 -9.93 -11.09 14.74
CA PHE A 271 -8.57 -11.59 14.57
C PHE A 271 -8.24 -11.86 13.09
N GLY A 272 -8.76 -11.00 12.20
CA GLY A 272 -8.62 -11.10 10.75
C GLY A 272 -9.47 -12.18 10.07
N ASN A 273 -10.34 -12.90 10.79
CA ASN A 273 -11.31 -13.82 10.18
C ASN A 273 -12.60 -13.05 9.87
N GLU A 274 -13.10 -13.16 8.65
CA GLU A 274 -14.34 -12.50 8.21
C GLU A 274 -15.58 -13.34 8.54
N TYR A 275 -16.64 -12.67 8.96
CA TYR A 275 -17.94 -13.25 9.30
C TYR A 275 -19.06 -12.45 8.65
N TYR A 276 -19.98 -13.12 7.96
CA TYR A 276 -21.22 -12.52 7.48
C TYR A 276 -22.39 -12.88 8.40
N VAL A 277 -23.13 -11.86 8.83
CA VAL A 277 -24.15 -11.97 9.87
C VAL A 277 -25.49 -12.31 9.25
N LEU A 278 -26.09 -13.39 9.71
CA LEU A 278 -27.44 -13.81 9.32
C LEU A 278 -28.49 -13.22 10.25
N SER A 279 -28.25 -13.29 11.56
CA SER A 279 -29.15 -12.71 12.55
C SER A 279 -28.47 -12.45 13.89
N VAL A 280 -29.02 -11.48 14.62
CA VAL A 280 -28.70 -11.19 16.02
C VAL A 280 -29.98 -11.31 16.82
N ASP A 281 -29.94 -11.98 17.97
CA ASP A 281 -31.07 -12.07 18.91
C ASP A 281 -30.57 -11.72 20.32
N ALA A 282 -30.94 -10.54 20.80
CA ALA A 282 -30.53 -10.05 22.11
C ALA A 282 -31.24 -10.78 23.27
N THR A 283 -32.39 -11.39 23.02
CA THR A 283 -33.17 -12.14 24.01
C THR A 283 -32.57 -13.52 24.25
N ALA A 284 -32.27 -14.24 23.16
CA ALA A 284 -31.55 -15.52 23.19
C ALA A 284 -30.05 -15.33 23.45
N LYS A 285 -29.54 -14.11 23.29
CA LYS A 285 -28.13 -13.73 23.40
C LYS A 285 -27.26 -14.44 22.36
N THR A 286 -27.76 -14.53 21.13
CA THR A 286 -27.12 -15.28 20.06
C THR A 286 -26.74 -14.41 18.88
N LEU A 287 -25.64 -14.80 18.23
CA LEU A 287 -25.23 -14.37 16.89
C LEU A 287 -25.30 -15.59 15.98
N THR A 288 -25.92 -15.44 14.82
CA THR A 288 -25.88 -16.45 13.75
C THR A 288 -25.12 -15.87 12.57
N TYR A 289 -24.08 -16.56 12.13
CA TYR A 289 -23.24 -16.18 11.00
C TYR A 289 -23.09 -17.35 10.02
N GLY A 290 -22.64 -17.09 8.80
CA GLY A 290 -22.36 -18.12 7.79
C GLY A 290 -21.95 -17.49 6.48
N HIS A 291 -21.84 -18.27 5.41
CA HIS A 291 -21.64 -17.72 4.07
C HIS A 291 -23.00 -17.52 3.39
N ASP A 292 -23.31 -16.30 2.97
CA ASP A 292 -24.52 -15.98 2.21
C ASP A 292 -24.17 -15.82 0.73
N HIS A 293 -24.69 -16.72 -0.10
CA HIS A 293 -24.50 -16.70 -1.55
C HIS A 293 -25.59 -15.89 -2.25
N GLY A 294 -26.46 -15.25 -1.46
CA GLY A 294 -27.57 -14.45 -1.93
C GLY A 294 -28.57 -15.28 -2.71
N GLN A 295 -29.31 -14.59 -3.57
CA GLN A 295 -30.37 -15.18 -4.37
C GLN A 295 -29.86 -15.69 -5.71
N VAL A 296 -30.19 -16.94 -6.03
CA VAL A 296 -29.70 -17.66 -7.19
C VAL A 296 -30.83 -18.31 -7.97
N TRP A 297 -30.75 -18.21 -9.29
CA TRP A 297 -31.71 -18.76 -10.22
C TRP A 297 -31.30 -20.16 -10.70
N PHE A 298 -32.20 -21.13 -10.64
CA PHE A 298 -31.98 -22.50 -11.13
C PHE A 298 -33.02 -22.86 -12.19
N HIS A 299 -32.57 -23.33 -13.35
CA HIS A 299 -33.39 -24.12 -14.26
C HIS A 299 -33.37 -25.58 -13.84
N VAL A 300 -34.41 -26.34 -14.20
CA VAL A 300 -34.39 -27.80 -14.04
C VAL A 300 -33.16 -28.38 -14.74
N GLY A 301 -32.37 -29.16 -14.01
CA GLY A 301 -31.11 -29.77 -14.45
C GLY A 301 -29.86 -28.97 -14.10
N ASP A 302 -29.98 -27.69 -13.72
CA ASP A 302 -28.83 -26.87 -13.32
C ASP A 302 -28.16 -27.46 -12.08
N VAL A 303 -26.82 -27.43 -12.07
CA VAL A 303 -25.98 -27.74 -10.91
C VAL A 303 -25.15 -26.52 -10.59
N LYS A 304 -25.19 -26.06 -9.34
CA LYS A 304 -24.36 -24.96 -8.85
C LYS A 304 -23.61 -25.38 -7.60
N GLU A 305 -22.44 -24.81 -7.40
CA GLU A 305 -21.53 -25.14 -6.31
C GLU A 305 -21.34 -23.95 -5.38
N PHE A 306 -21.44 -24.18 -4.07
CA PHE A 306 -21.29 -23.19 -3.00
C PHE A 306 -20.45 -23.80 -1.90
N ASP A 307 -19.24 -23.31 -1.67
CA ASP A 307 -18.29 -23.86 -0.67
C ASP A 307 -18.08 -25.39 -0.77
N GLY A 308 -18.09 -25.92 -2.00
CA GLY A 308 -17.97 -27.35 -2.28
C GLY A 308 -19.28 -28.14 -2.18
N TYR A 309 -20.37 -27.56 -1.67
CA TYR A 309 -21.71 -28.14 -1.74
C TYR A 309 -22.29 -27.95 -3.14
N LYS A 310 -22.73 -29.04 -3.77
CA LYS A 310 -23.38 -29.00 -5.09
C LYS A 310 -24.88 -29.12 -4.92
N ILE A 311 -25.61 -28.14 -5.44
CA ILE A 311 -27.07 -28.11 -5.44
C ILE A 311 -27.52 -28.27 -6.89
N LYS A 312 -28.27 -29.35 -7.14
CA LYS A 312 -28.84 -29.63 -8.46
C LYS A 312 -30.35 -29.53 -8.41
N ALA A 313 -30.94 -28.68 -9.24
CA ALA A 313 -32.39 -28.65 -9.41
C ALA A 313 -32.85 -29.88 -10.20
N VAL A 314 -33.54 -30.81 -9.54
CA VAL A 314 -33.99 -32.07 -10.16
C VAL A 314 -35.39 -31.91 -10.75
N ASP A 315 -36.28 -31.22 -10.03
CA ASP A 315 -37.63 -30.94 -10.49
C ASP A 315 -38.15 -29.66 -9.85
N ILE A 316 -39.04 -28.95 -10.56
CA ILE A 316 -39.61 -27.68 -10.11
C ILE A 316 -41.11 -27.70 -10.39
N SER A 317 -41.90 -27.46 -9.37
CA SER A 317 -43.35 -27.37 -9.46
C SER A 317 -43.79 -25.90 -9.43
N VAL A 318 -44.62 -25.53 -10.40
CA VAL A 318 -45.35 -24.26 -10.45
C VAL A 318 -46.82 -24.51 -10.07
N GLY A 319 -47.43 -23.63 -9.27
CA GLY A 319 -48.82 -23.77 -8.84
C GLY A 319 -49.11 -23.05 -7.52
N ASP A 320 -50.23 -23.39 -6.86
CA ASP A 320 -50.70 -22.71 -5.63
C ASP A 320 -49.75 -22.88 -4.43
N THR A 321 -48.91 -23.92 -4.46
CA THR A 321 -47.83 -24.11 -3.48
C THR A 321 -46.54 -24.47 -4.23
N PRO A 322 -45.77 -23.48 -4.69
CA PRO A 322 -44.52 -23.70 -5.41
C PRO A 322 -43.53 -24.54 -4.58
N LYS A 323 -42.93 -25.53 -5.23
CA LYS A 323 -41.95 -26.45 -4.62
C LYS A 323 -40.84 -26.76 -5.60
N ALA A 324 -39.67 -27.08 -5.07
CA ALA A 324 -38.56 -27.58 -5.87
C ALA A 324 -37.89 -28.76 -5.17
N LEU A 325 -37.46 -29.73 -5.96
CA LEU A 325 -36.68 -30.89 -5.55
C LEU A 325 -35.23 -30.64 -5.93
N PHE A 326 -34.33 -30.67 -4.95
CA PHE A 326 -32.91 -30.52 -5.14
C PHE A 326 -32.16 -31.80 -4.77
N GLU A 327 -31.16 -32.17 -5.56
CA GLU A 327 -30.13 -33.12 -5.15
C GLU A 327 -28.97 -32.30 -4.58
N ILE A 328 -28.72 -32.43 -3.28
CA ILE A 328 -27.64 -31.73 -2.59
C ILE A 328 -26.52 -32.73 -2.33
N THR A 329 -25.29 -32.38 -2.71
CA THR A 329 -24.09 -33.20 -2.49
C THR A 329 -23.08 -32.40 -1.68
N ALA A 330 -22.64 -32.93 -0.54
CA ALA A 330 -21.63 -32.30 0.30
C ALA A 330 -20.20 -32.50 -0.25
N PRO A 331 -19.19 -31.75 0.24
CA PRO A 331 -17.80 -31.88 -0.21
C PRO A 331 -17.19 -33.28 -0.05
N ASP A 332 -17.66 -34.06 0.93
CA ASP A 332 -17.23 -35.44 1.19
C ASP A 332 -17.90 -36.48 0.26
N GLY A 333 -18.81 -36.04 -0.61
CA GLY A 333 -19.50 -36.87 -1.60
C GLY A 333 -20.82 -37.49 -1.15
N ARG A 334 -21.26 -37.29 0.11
CA ARG A 334 -22.61 -37.71 0.51
C ARG A 334 -23.66 -36.85 -0.17
N SER A 335 -24.79 -37.45 -0.55
CA SER A 335 -25.87 -36.73 -1.21
C SER A 335 -27.25 -37.17 -0.76
N ASP A 336 -28.21 -36.25 -0.90
CA ASP A 336 -29.63 -36.55 -0.70
C ASP A 336 -30.55 -35.70 -1.56
N LEU A 337 -31.79 -36.15 -1.67
CA LEU A 337 -32.87 -35.46 -2.38
C LEU A 337 -33.75 -34.71 -1.39
N ILE A 338 -33.77 -33.38 -1.49
CA ILE A 338 -34.47 -32.48 -0.57
C ILE A 338 -35.57 -31.72 -1.32
N ILE A 339 -36.79 -31.78 -0.78
CA ILE A 339 -37.91 -30.98 -1.29
C ILE A 339 -38.11 -29.80 -0.36
N ILE A 340 -38.15 -28.60 -0.94
CA ILE A 340 -38.50 -27.36 -0.24
C ILE A 340 -39.68 -26.67 -0.92
N SER A 341 -40.46 -25.94 -0.11
CA SER A 341 -41.64 -25.19 -0.53
C SER A 341 -41.45 -23.72 -0.20
N VAL A 342 -42.06 -22.81 -0.97
CA VAL A 342 -42.00 -21.36 -0.67
C VAL A 342 -42.55 -21.05 0.73
N ASN A 343 -43.55 -21.81 1.17
CA ASN A 343 -44.14 -21.68 2.51
C ASN A 343 -43.27 -22.25 3.65
N ASP A 344 -42.18 -22.97 3.36
CA ASP A 344 -41.31 -23.50 4.41
C ASP A 344 -40.44 -22.39 5.04
N GLY A 345 -40.25 -21.26 4.35
CA GLY A 345 -39.30 -20.22 4.77
C GLY A 345 -37.86 -20.67 4.61
N GLU A 346 -37.00 -20.32 5.57
CA GLU A 346 -35.64 -20.86 5.64
C GLU A 346 -35.65 -22.29 6.16
N VAL A 347 -34.97 -23.18 5.44
CA VAL A 347 -34.88 -24.61 5.74
C VAL A 347 -33.43 -25.01 5.89
N ASP A 348 -33.03 -25.32 7.12
CA ASP A 348 -31.83 -26.10 7.36
C ASP A 348 -32.06 -27.53 6.87
N ILE A 349 -31.23 -28.00 5.93
CA ILE A 349 -31.46 -29.28 5.26
C ILE A 349 -31.30 -30.48 6.20
N SER A 350 -30.61 -30.34 7.34
CA SER A 350 -30.53 -31.37 8.38
C SER A 350 -31.91 -31.71 8.98
N THR A 351 -32.88 -30.79 8.90
CA THR A 351 -34.26 -31.05 9.31
C THR A 351 -35.03 -31.93 8.33
N LYS A 352 -34.52 -32.07 7.10
CA LYS A 352 -35.12 -32.86 6.00
C LYS A 352 -34.31 -34.12 5.69
N SER A 353 -33.05 -34.19 6.12
CA SER A 353 -32.15 -35.33 5.88
C SER A 353 -31.20 -35.56 7.06
N ASP A 354 -31.10 -36.81 7.51
CA ASP A 354 -30.16 -37.25 8.55
C ASP A 354 -28.72 -37.40 8.04
N LYS A 355 -28.49 -37.22 6.73
CA LYS A 355 -27.16 -37.23 6.12
C LYS A 355 -26.43 -35.91 6.26
N PHE A 356 -27.10 -34.84 6.67
CA PHE A 356 -26.52 -33.51 6.82
C PHE A 356 -26.54 -33.06 8.27
N SER A 357 -25.51 -32.32 8.66
CA SER A 357 -25.41 -31.71 9.98
C SER A 357 -26.10 -30.34 9.98
N GLU A 358 -26.54 -29.90 11.14
CA GLU A 358 -27.10 -28.55 11.34
C GLU A 358 -26.12 -27.49 10.82
N GLY A 359 -26.65 -26.52 10.08
CA GLY A 359 -25.91 -25.38 9.55
C GLY A 359 -25.14 -25.62 8.25
N GLU A 360 -24.97 -26.86 7.80
CA GLU A 360 -24.16 -27.15 6.59
C GLU A 360 -24.69 -26.43 5.36
N VAL A 361 -26.00 -26.50 5.13
CA VAL A 361 -26.70 -25.78 4.07
C VAL A 361 -28.09 -25.35 4.57
N VAL A 362 -28.39 -24.07 4.40
CA VAL A 362 -29.70 -23.49 4.69
C VAL A 362 -30.24 -22.88 3.40
N LEU A 363 -31.46 -23.27 3.03
CA LEU A 363 -32.09 -22.88 1.76
C LEU A 363 -33.42 -22.18 1.99
N LYS A 364 -33.71 -21.16 1.19
CA LYS A 364 -35.05 -20.55 1.13
C LYS A 364 -35.50 -20.44 -0.32
N LEU A 365 -36.60 -21.13 -0.64
CA LEU A 365 -37.23 -21.02 -1.95
C LEU A 365 -38.10 -19.76 -1.95
N ASP A 366 -37.73 -18.77 -2.73
CA ASP A 366 -38.49 -17.52 -2.84
C ASP A 366 -39.68 -17.67 -3.79
N ASP A 367 -39.43 -18.25 -4.96
CA ASP A 367 -40.43 -18.37 -6.01
C ASP A 367 -40.11 -19.49 -7.01
N THR A 368 -41.14 -19.93 -7.75
CA THR A 368 -40.97 -20.72 -8.97
C THR A 368 -41.87 -20.19 -10.08
N PHE A 369 -41.37 -20.16 -11.32
CA PHE A 369 -42.18 -19.76 -12.47
C PHE A 369 -41.74 -20.42 -13.77
N VAL A 370 -42.57 -20.24 -14.79
CA VAL A 370 -42.29 -20.66 -16.17
C VAL A 370 -41.66 -19.49 -16.92
N GLY A 371 -40.42 -19.65 -17.36
CA GLY A 371 -39.69 -18.68 -18.18
C GLY A 371 -40.32 -18.48 -19.56
N ILE A 372 -39.93 -17.41 -20.24
CA ILE A 372 -40.45 -17.06 -21.58
C ILE A 372 -40.10 -18.11 -22.66
N ASP A 373 -39.08 -18.91 -22.41
CA ASP A 373 -38.61 -20.03 -23.22
C ASP A 373 -39.31 -21.36 -22.84
N GLY A 374 -40.20 -21.33 -21.85
CA GLY A 374 -40.94 -22.48 -21.34
C GLY A 374 -40.21 -23.28 -20.27
N ASN A 375 -38.99 -22.88 -19.87
CA ASN A 375 -38.24 -23.59 -18.83
C ASN A 375 -38.78 -23.27 -17.44
N LEU A 376 -38.81 -24.27 -16.57
CA LEU A 376 -39.17 -24.10 -15.17
C LEU A 376 -37.95 -23.55 -14.40
N ILE A 377 -38.18 -22.48 -13.64
CA ILE A 377 -37.14 -21.74 -12.93
C ILE A 377 -37.52 -21.64 -11.44
N ALA A 378 -36.53 -21.81 -10.58
CA ALA A 378 -36.63 -21.60 -9.14
C ALA A 378 -35.68 -20.48 -8.70
N GLN A 379 -36.15 -19.62 -7.80
CA GLN A 379 -35.37 -18.58 -7.15
C GLN A 379 -35.05 -19.04 -5.73
N LEU A 380 -33.76 -19.21 -5.41
CA LEU A 380 -33.29 -19.85 -4.20
C LEU A 380 -32.27 -18.96 -3.49
N GLU A 381 -32.50 -18.61 -2.23
CA GLU A 381 -31.44 -18.10 -1.36
C GLU A 381 -30.63 -19.28 -0.80
N VAL A 382 -29.30 -19.18 -0.85
CA VAL A 382 -28.40 -20.25 -0.41
C VAL A 382 -27.44 -19.72 0.65
N ARG A 383 -27.44 -20.37 1.82
CA ARG A 383 -26.48 -20.15 2.89
C ARG A 383 -25.77 -21.45 3.23
N THR A 384 -24.48 -21.38 3.54
CA THR A 384 -23.65 -22.55 3.88
C THR A 384 -22.82 -22.25 5.12
N ASN A 385 -22.41 -23.31 5.81
CA ASN A 385 -21.57 -23.22 7.01
C ASN A 385 -22.14 -22.26 8.07
N VAL A 386 -23.46 -22.31 8.27
CA VAL A 386 -24.21 -21.49 9.22
C VAL A 386 -23.93 -21.97 10.65
N VAL A 387 -23.55 -21.05 11.53
CA VAL A 387 -23.23 -21.34 12.93
C VAL A 387 -23.97 -20.34 13.81
N THR A 388 -24.62 -20.85 14.86
CA THR A 388 -25.19 -20.02 15.91
C THR A 388 -24.32 -20.11 17.16
N VAL A 389 -23.96 -18.95 17.71
CA VAL A 389 -23.11 -18.81 18.88
C VAL A 389 -23.84 -18.05 19.97
N GLU A 390 -23.77 -18.55 21.20
CA GLU A 390 -24.43 -17.94 22.37
C GLU A 390 -23.39 -17.25 23.25
N SER A 391 -23.68 -16.02 23.66
CA SER A 391 -22.78 -15.22 24.50
C SER A 391 -22.41 -15.93 25.79
N GLY A 392 -21.12 -16.05 26.06
CA GLY A 392 -20.54 -16.59 27.29
C GLY A 392 -20.49 -18.12 27.36
N LYS A 393 -20.84 -18.82 26.28
CA LYS A 393 -20.65 -20.27 26.16
C LYS A 393 -19.34 -20.59 25.43
N GLU A 394 -18.74 -21.70 25.86
CA GLU A 394 -17.49 -22.20 25.28
C GLU A 394 -17.78 -22.76 23.88
N ASN A 395 -16.95 -22.37 22.90
CA ASN A 395 -17.00 -22.71 21.47
C ASN A 395 -18.02 -21.93 20.61
N ASN A 396 -17.50 -21.30 19.55
CA ASN A 396 -17.93 -21.41 18.13
C ASN A 396 -17.63 -20.15 17.30
N LEU A 397 -17.13 -19.05 17.89
CA LEU A 397 -16.72 -17.88 17.10
C LEU A 397 -15.21 -17.92 16.79
N ILE A 398 -14.38 -18.02 17.83
CA ILE A 398 -12.92 -18.18 17.72
C ILE A 398 -12.47 -19.32 18.65
N ASN A 399 -11.68 -20.25 18.12
CA ASN A 399 -11.15 -21.37 18.90
C ASN A 399 -10.19 -20.90 20.01
N GLY A 400 -10.33 -21.43 21.23
CA GLY A 400 -9.53 -21.05 22.40
C GLY A 400 -10.01 -19.79 23.11
N TRP A 401 -11.14 -19.22 22.69
CA TRP A 401 -11.73 -18.01 23.27
C TRP A 401 -13.21 -18.20 23.59
N THR A 402 -13.64 -17.60 24.69
CA THR A 402 -15.06 -17.45 25.03
C THR A 402 -15.49 -16.04 24.68
N ALA A 403 -16.52 -15.91 23.84
CA ALA A 403 -17.03 -14.62 23.37
C ALA A 403 -18.21 -14.16 24.22
N TYR A 404 -18.19 -12.90 24.66
CA TYR A 404 -19.30 -12.22 25.34
C TYR A 404 -19.80 -11.08 24.47
N PHE A 405 -21.10 -11.07 24.18
CA PHE A 405 -21.72 -10.05 23.35
C PHE A 405 -22.43 -9.01 24.22
N THR A 406 -22.20 -7.74 23.89
CA THR A 406 -23.02 -6.63 24.35
C THR A 406 -24.01 -6.28 23.25
N PHE A 407 -25.30 -6.27 23.58
CA PHE A 407 -26.37 -6.02 22.62
C PHE A 407 -26.89 -4.60 22.73
N GLY A 408 -27.20 -4.01 21.58
CA GLY A 408 -27.81 -2.69 21.44
C GLY A 408 -28.99 -2.72 20.48
N LYS A 409 -29.39 -1.54 20.02
CA LYS A 409 -30.44 -1.34 19.01
C LYS A 409 -29.95 -0.41 17.92
N ASP A 410 -30.21 -0.75 16.67
CA ASP A 410 -30.00 0.18 15.55
C ASP A 410 -31.08 1.27 15.50
N LYS A 411 -30.96 2.18 14.53
CA LYS A 411 -31.94 3.25 14.27
C LYS A 411 -33.35 2.75 13.93
N ASP A 412 -33.48 1.52 13.45
CA ASP A 412 -34.73 0.88 13.04
C ASP A 412 -35.26 -0.07 14.14
N ASN A 413 -34.63 -0.07 15.33
CA ASN A 413 -34.93 -0.86 16.53
C ASN A 413 -34.71 -2.38 16.37
N ASN A 414 -33.88 -2.80 15.42
CA ASN A 414 -33.39 -4.17 15.30
C ASN A 414 -32.28 -4.44 16.33
N ASP A 415 -32.10 -5.71 16.70
CA ASP A 415 -31.00 -6.13 17.58
C ASP A 415 -29.66 -6.03 16.83
N VAL A 416 -28.66 -5.49 17.51
CA VAL A 416 -27.28 -5.40 17.04
C VAL A 416 -26.31 -5.76 18.16
N ILE A 417 -25.09 -6.16 17.81
CA ILE A 417 -23.99 -6.36 18.75
C ILE A 417 -23.10 -5.12 18.70
N THR A 418 -23.07 -4.36 19.78
CA THR A 418 -22.23 -3.15 19.87
C THR A 418 -20.81 -3.47 20.27
N ARG A 419 -20.58 -4.60 20.94
CA ARG A 419 -19.27 -4.98 21.45
C ARG A 419 -19.13 -6.48 21.63
N ILE A 420 -17.95 -6.99 21.30
CA ILE A 420 -17.55 -8.39 21.52
C ILE A 420 -16.33 -8.41 22.45
N SER A 421 -16.46 -9.06 23.60
CA SER A 421 -15.32 -9.31 24.50
C SER A 421 -14.92 -10.78 24.44
N LEU A 422 -13.70 -11.05 24.00
CA LEU A 422 -13.10 -12.37 23.90
C LEU A 422 -12.20 -12.58 25.12
N VAL A 423 -12.43 -13.67 25.86
CA VAL A 423 -11.54 -14.07 26.96
C VAL A 423 -10.88 -15.41 26.66
N ASN A 424 -9.61 -15.55 27.02
CA ASN A 424 -8.90 -16.81 26.81
C ASN A 424 -9.58 -17.95 27.59
N ALA A 425 -10.02 -19.00 26.89
CA ALA A 425 -10.70 -20.13 27.53
C ALA A 425 -9.75 -20.92 28.44
N GLU A 426 -8.49 -21.05 28.01
CA GLU A 426 -7.45 -21.80 28.71
C GLU A 426 -6.33 -20.90 29.22
N ALA A 427 -5.68 -21.30 30.30
CA ALA A 427 -4.52 -20.59 30.83
C ALA A 427 -3.36 -20.61 29.82
N LYS A 428 -2.60 -19.51 29.77
CA LYS A 428 -1.36 -19.40 28.98
C LYS A 428 -0.16 -19.47 29.92
N GLN A 429 0.82 -20.31 29.60
CA GLN A 429 2.01 -20.49 30.42
C GLN A 429 3.25 -20.63 29.54
N GLY A 430 4.33 -19.94 29.88
CA GLY A 430 5.61 -20.00 29.16
C GLY A 430 6.61 -18.99 29.69
N SER A 431 7.90 -19.16 29.36
CA SER A 431 8.89 -18.09 29.55
C SER A 431 8.55 -16.87 28.68
N THR A 432 7.94 -17.13 27.54
CA THR A 432 7.37 -16.16 26.60
C THR A 432 5.92 -16.55 26.34
N ILE A 433 5.01 -15.58 26.39
CA ILE A 433 3.59 -15.78 26.06
C ILE A 433 3.25 -15.00 24.78
N ASP A 434 2.66 -15.70 23.81
CA ASP A 434 2.12 -15.07 22.59
C ASP A 434 0.81 -14.35 22.89
N ILE A 435 0.78 -13.07 22.56
CA ILE A 435 -0.38 -12.20 22.62
C ILE A 435 -0.85 -11.95 21.19
N LEU A 436 -1.78 -12.80 20.75
CA LEU A 436 -2.54 -12.68 19.49
C LEU A 436 -1.65 -12.66 18.23
N GLY A 437 -0.45 -13.22 18.29
CA GLY A 437 0.54 -13.13 17.21
C GLY A 437 1.12 -11.73 16.98
N VAL A 438 0.78 -10.74 17.81
CA VAL A 438 1.24 -9.35 17.69
C VAL A 438 2.43 -9.09 18.58
N TYR A 439 2.34 -9.50 19.86
CA TYR A 439 3.41 -9.29 20.84
C TYR A 439 3.83 -10.60 21.50
N LYS A 440 5.10 -10.65 21.87
CA LYS A 440 5.66 -11.61 22.83
C LYS A 440 5.75 -10.93 24.18
N MET A 441 5.14 -11.55 25.19
CA MET A 441 5.16 -11.06 26.56
C MET A 441 6.18 -11.86 27.37
N ASP A 442 7.19 -11.18 27.91
CA ASP A 442 8.34 -11.77 28.60
C ASP A 442 8.60 -11.08 29.95
N TYR A 443 9.07 -11.82 30.94
CA TYR A 443 9.51 -11.24 32.21
C TYR A 443 10.99 -10.87 32.11
N VAL A 444 11.31 -9.59 32.28
CA VAL A 444 12.66 -9.06 32.09
C VAL A 444 13.21 -8.49 33.39
N VAL A 445 14.47 -8.82 33.70
CA VAL A 445 15.17 -8.27 34.86
C VAL A 445 16.44 -7.53 34.48
N LYS A 446 16.49 -6.23 34.81
CA LYS A 446 17.61 -5.31 34.57
C LYS A 446 18.42 -5.12 35.85
N VAL A 447 19.68 -5.52 35.82
CA VAL A 447 20.58 -5.50 36.98
C VAL A 447 21.70 -4.47 36.77
N GLN A 448 21.91 -3.63 37.78
CA GLN A 448 23.02 -2.69 37.86
C GLN A 448 23.82 -2.98 39.13
N LYS A 449 25.14 -2.83 39.03
CA LYS A 449 26.07 -3.05 40.13
C LYS A 449 26.94 -1.82 40.35
N LYS A 450 27.33 -1.57 41.60
CA LYS A 450 28.21 -0.47 41.96
C LYS A 450 29.18 -0.87 43.06
N ASP A 451 30.47 -0.64 42.85
CA ASP A 451 31.51 -0.82 43.86
C ASP A 451 31.40 0.26 44.95
N ILE A 452 31.48 -0.15 46.22
CA ILE A 452 31.27 0.73 47.37
C ILE A 452 32.56 0.97 48.15
N ASP A 453 33.48 0.00 48.16
CA ASP A 453 34.76 0.08 48.87
C ASP A 453 35.91 -0.62 48.12
N ASP A 454 37.13 -0.44 48.61
CA ASP A 454 38.35 -1.06 48.06
C ASP A 454 38.43 -2.58 48.36
N ASP A 455 37.42 -3.16 49.03
CA ASP A 455 37.34 -4.57 49.45
C ASP A 455 36.44 -5.41 48.52
N ASP A 456 36.23 -4.99 47.26
CA ASP A 456 35.42 -5.65 46.23
C ASP A 456 33.93 -5.86 46.60
N LYS A 457 33.34 -5.00 47.45
CA LYS A 457 31.89 -5.06 47.74
C LYS A 457 31.08 -4.33 46.67
N GLU A 458 30.14 -5.06 46.07
CA GLU A 458 29.20 -4.57 45.07
C GLU A 458 27.79 -4.40 45.68
N GLU A 459 27.20 -3.22 45.52
CA GLU A 459 25.79 -2.96 45.76
C GLU A 459 24.97 -3.28 44.49
N LEU A 460 23.81 -3.91 44.68
CA LEU A 460 22.93 -4.40 43.63
C LEU A 460 21.66 -3.53 43.53
N ALA A 461 21.41 -2.99 42.34
CA ALA A 461 20.15 -2.38 41.96
C ALA A 461 19.46 -3.23 40.87
N VAL A 462 18.19 -3.54 41.07
CA VAL A 462 17.39 -4.40 40.20
C VAL A 462 16.07 -3.71 39.87
N LYS A 463 15.70 -3.80 38.58
CA LYS A 463 14.39 -3.45 38.06
C LYS A 463 13.84 -4.66 37.32
N ALA A 464 12.59 -5.02 37.57
CA ALA A 464 11.88 -6.08 36.88
C ALA A 464 10.56 -5.59 36.30
N GLU A 465 10.29 -6.00 35.07
CA GLU A 465 9.17 -5.57 34.25
C GLU A 465 8.66 -6.78 33.44
N ILE A 466 7.42 -6.70 32.96
CA ILE A 466 6.92 -7.61 31.91
C ILE A 466 6.89 -6.80 30.62
N ASP A 467 7.79 -7.12 29.71
CA ASP A 467 7.98 -6.39 28.45
C ASP A 467 7.11 -7.02 27.34
N PHE A 468 6.70 -6.19 26.38
CA PHE A 468 6.02 -6.61 25.16
C PHE A 468 6.92 -6.37 23.95
N GLU A 469 7.45 -7.45 23.35
CA GLU A 469 8.23 -7.36 22.12
C GLU A 469 7.34 -7.60 20.89
N PRO A 470 7.30 -6.68 19.92
CA PRO A 470 6.50 -6.87 18.71
C PRO A 470 7.07 -8.02 17.86
N VAL A 471 6.19 -8.93 17.45
CA VAL A 471 6.54 -10.06 16.57
C VAL A 471 7.01 -9.57 15.20
N LYS A 472 6.42 -8.48 14.71
CA LYS A 472 6.77 -7.83 13.44
C LYS A 472 6.89 -6.33 13.63
N ARG A 473 7.95 -5.75 13.06
CA ARG A 473 8.15 -4.29 13.01
C ARG A 473 7.52 -3.69 11.77
N VAL A 474 6.91 -2.53 11.94
CA VAL A 474 6.32 -1.72 10.87
C VAL A 474 7.22 -0.52 10.61
N TYR A 475 7.55 -0.29 9.33
CA TYR A 475 8.41 0.80 8.91
C TYR A 475 7.66 1.70 7.93
N ASP A 476 7.66 3.00 8.21
CA ASP A 476 7.32 4.01 7.19
C ASP A 476 8.54 4.20 6.28
N THR A 477 8.32 4.42 4.98
CA THR A 477 9.39 4.59 3.98
C THR A 477 9.18 5.83 3.13
N LYS A 478 10.26 6.56 2.85
CA LYS A 478 10.25 7.74 1.99
C LYS A 478 11.44 7.73 1.06
N GLU A 479 11.25 8.15 -0.18
CA GLU A 479 12.35 8.36 -1.12
C GLU A 479 12.80 9.82 -1.07
N LEU A 480 14.09 10.04 -0.82
CA LEU A 480 14.70 11.36 -0.74
C LEU A 480 15.68 11.56 -1.90
N LYS A 481 15.68 12.78 -2.42
CA LYS A 481 16.63 13.27 -3.43
C LYS A 481 17.70 14.13 -2.79
N VAL A 482 18.73 14.43 -3.56
CA VAL A 482 19.79 15.35 -3.14
C VAL A 482 19.19 16.71 -2.83
N GLY A 483 19.39 17.18 -1.59
CA GLY A 483 18.88 18.46 -1.11
C GLY A 483 17.71 18.34 -0.13
N ASP A 484 17.07 17.18 -0.01
CA ASP A 484 15.99 16.96 0.96
C ASP A 484 16.56 16.83 2.39
N GLU A 485 15.81 17.36 3.37
CA GLU A 485 16.14 17.27 4.80
C GLU A 485 15.09 16.42 5.54
N LEU A 486 15.54 15.49 6.38
CA LEU A 486 14.66 14.64 7.19
C LEU A 486 15.37 14.20 8.47
N GLU A 487 14.74 14.36 9.64
CA GLU A 487 15.31 14.01 10.94
C GLU A 487 14.63 12.77 11.55
N GLY A 488 15.42 11.88 12.17
CA GLY A 488 14.91 10.69 12.87
C GLY A 488 14.72 9.43 12.00
N TRP A 489 15.16 9.48 10.74
CA TRP A 489 15.05 8.37 9.78
C TRP A 489 16.40 7.69 9.54
N THR A 490 16.36 6.44 9.08
CA THR A 490 17.54 5.63 8.74
C THR A 490 17.57 5.31 7.25
N ILE A 491 18.74 5.25 6.62
CA ILE A 491 18.85 4.89 5.20
C ILE A 491 18.60 3.38 5.07
N ASP A 492 17.65 3.01 4.21
CA ASP A 492 17.32 1.62 3.88
C ASP A 492 18.04 1.16 2.60
N GLN A 493 17.97 1.97 1.53
CA GLN A 493 18.55 1.64 0.22
C GLN A 493 19.08 2.89 -0.50
N ILE A 494 20.13 2.73 -1.32
CA ILE A 494 20.62 3.76 -2.25
C ILE A 494 20.27 3.30 -3.68
N LYS A 495 19.64 4.18 -4.47
CA LYS A 495 19.28 3.89 -5.87
C LYS A 495 20.21 4.66 -6.83
N GLY A 496 20.75 3.95 -7.83
CA GLY A 496 21.49 4.55 -8.96
C GLY A 496 20.56 4.92 -10.12
N GLY A 497 21.07 5.69 -11.09
CA GLY A 497 20.36 6.05 -12.32
C GLY A 497 21.32 6.25 -13.50
N THR A 498 20.82 6.35 -14.73
CA THR A 498 21.62 6.64 -15.93
C THR A 498 21.42 8.09 -16.40
N TYR A 499 22.41 8.68 -17.05
CA TYR A 499 22.29 9.94 -17.77
C TYR A 499 23.00 9.87 -19.13
N THR A 500 22.55 10.69 -20.09
CA THR A 500 23.16 10.78 -21.43
C THR A 500 24.20 11.88 -21.46
N GLU A 501 25.45 11.53 -21.75
CA GLU A 501 26.55 12.45 -22.04
C GLU A 501 26.50 12.85 -23.51
N VAL A 502 26.47 14.16 -23.79
CA VAL A 502 26.45 14.72 -25.15
C VAL A 502 27.80 15.34 -25.47
N THR A 503 28.45 14.91 -26.54
CA THR A 503 29.67 15.51 -27.07
C THR A 503 29.37 16.27 -28.35
N VAL A 504 29.50 17.59 -28.33
CA VAL A 504 29.33 18.44 -29.52
C VAL A 504 30.51 18.24 -30.46
N MET A 505 30.20 18.08 -31.75
CA MET A 505 31.15 17.89 -32.83
C MET A 505 31.21 19.16 -33.70
N HIS A 506 32.36 19.42 -34.31
CA HIS A 506 32.56 20.54 -35.21
C HIS A 506 32.96 20.03 -36.61
N PRO A 507 32.43 20.63 -37.70
CA PRO A 507 32.88 20.29 -39.06
C PRO A 507 34.38 20.52 -39.21
N THR A 508 35.11 19.53 -39.73
CA THR A 508 36.54 19.65 -40.03
C THR A 508 36.82 20.23 -41.43
N GLU A 509 35.79 20.26 -42.28
CA GLU A 509 35.83 20.78 -43.64
C GLU A 509 34.62 21.70 -43.88
N PRO A 510 34.68 22.62 -44.87
CA PRO A 510 33.51 23.39 -45.28
C PRO A 510 32.37 22.45 -45.68
N ILE A 511 31.14 22.78 -45.27
CA ILE A 511 29.94 22.04 -45.66
C ILE A 511 29.14 22.74 -46.75
N THR A 512 29.52 23.96 -47.14
CA THR A 512 28.86 24.74 -48.21
C THR A 512 29.82 24.95 -49.37
N TYR A 513 29.34 24.68 -50.58
CA TYR A 513 30.08 24.66 -51.84
C TYR A 513 29.31 25.42 -52.93
N LEU A 514 29.99 25.89 -53.96
CA LEU A 514 29.38 26.37 -55.19
C LEU A 514 29.12 25.21 -56.16
N ASP A 515 28.09 25.34 -57.01
CA ASP A 515 27.76 24.35 -58.03
C ASP A 515 28.91 24.07 -59.02
N THR A 516 29.80 25.03 -59.23
CA THR A 516 31.02 24.87 -60.05
C THR A 516 32.10 24.02 -59.40
N GLU A 517 32.00 23.73 -58.10
CA GLU A 517 32.97 22.93 -57.34
C GLU A 517 32.61 21.44 -57.30
N ILE A 518 31.41 21.08 -57.78
CA ILE A 518 30.92 19.72 -57.77
C ILE A 518 30.73 19.24 -59.20
N ASP A 519 31.28 18.07 -59.51
CA ASP A 519 31.04 17.40 -60.77
C ASP A 519 29.73 16.58 -60.66
N PRO A 520 28.66 16.96 -61.37
CA PRO A 520 27.39 16.25 -61.28
C PRO A 520 27.49 14.80 -61.79
N GLU A 521 28.48 14.44 -62.60
CA GLU A 521 28.65 13.05 -63.06
C GLU A 521 29.38 12.17 -62.04
N ASN A 522 30.09 12.77 -61.08
CA ASN A 522 30.96 12.06 -60.14
C ASN A 522 30.91 12.70 -58.74
N ILE A 523 29.77 12.55 -58.07
CA ILE A 523 29.58 13.02 -56.70
C ILE A 523 30.15 12.02 -55.68
N ASP A 524 30.64 12.52 -54.54
CA ASP A 524 31.34 11.76 -53.49
C ASP A 524 30.68 11.89 -52.10
N SER A 525 29.54 12.57 -52.02
CA SER A 525 28.78 12.81 -50.79
C SER A 525 27.32 13.05 -51.10
N ASN A 526 26.45 12.94 -50.09
CA ASN A 526 25.09 13.44 -50.19
C ASN A 526 25.10 14.95 -50.47
N LEU A 527 24.14 15.45 -51.26
CA LEU A 527 24.07 16.86 -51.62
C LEU A 527 22.74 17.49 -51.20
N ILE A 528 22.78 18.74 -50.72
CA ILE A 528 21.62 19.63 -50.65
C ILE A 528 21.82 20.71 -51.69
N LEU A 529 21.05 20.70 -52.77
CA LEU A 529 21.15 21.68 -53.83
C LEU A 529 20.19 22.84 -53.55
N VAL A 530 20.74 24.03 -53.30
CA VAL A 530 19.96 25.24 -53.05
C VAL A 530 19.84 26.04 -54.35
N GLY A 531 18.61 26.18 -54.82
CA GLY A 531 18.25 26.92 -56.03
C GLY A 531 17.82 26.02 -57.20
N GLY A 532 16.85 26.52 -57.97
CA GLY A 532 16.32 25.83 -59.15
C GLY A 532 17.28 25.84 -60.35
N PRO A 533 16.88 25.26 -61.50
CA PRO A 533 17.71 25.13 -62.71
C PRO A 533 18.28 26.43 -63.28
N VAL A 534 17.69 27.58 -62.94
CA VAL A 534 18.19 28.90 -63.35
C VAL A 534 19.40 29.33 -62.51
N ALA A 535 19.40 28.96 -61.22
CA ALA A 535 20.40 29.42 -60.26
C ALA A 535 21.52 28.40 -60.08
N ASN A 536 21.19 27.10 -60.03
CA ASN A 536 22.10 26.00 -59.72
C ASN A 536 22.25 25.07 -60.94
N ALA A 537 23.48 24.96 -61.45
CA ALA A 537 23.82 24.18 -62.63
C ALA A 537 23.64 22.66 -62.42
N ILE A 538 23.80 22.15 -61.20
CA ILE A 538 23.58 20.75 -60.87
C ILE A 538 22.08 20.45 -60.86
N THR A 539 21.27 21.33 -60.26
CA THR A 539 19.80 21.19 -60.35
C THR A 539 19.35 21.21 -61.80
N LYS A 540 19.95 22.08 -62.63
CA LYS A 540 19.69 22.09 -64.08
C LYS A 540 20.07 20.78 -64.75
N TYR A 541 21.25 20.25 -64.46
CA TYR A 541 21.71 18.97 -64.99
C TYR A 541 20.74 17.83 -64.64
N LEU A 542 20.28 17.77 -63.38
CA LEU A 542 19.33 16.75 -62.93
C LEU A 542 17.97 16.87 -63.63
N VAL A 543 17.50 18.08 -63.90
CA VAL A 543 16.25 18.32 -64.66
C VAL A 543 16.41 17.99 -66.14
N ASP A 544 17.47 18.47 -66.79
CA ASP A 544 17.72 18.26 -68.22
C ASP A 544 17.90 16.77 -68.58
N ASN A 545 18.44 15.98 -67.65
CA ASN A 545 18.61 14.52 -67.79
C ASN A 545 17.45 13.70 -67.22
N GLY A 546 16.38 14.34 -66.71
CA GLY A 546 15.16 13.67 -66.26
C GLY A 546 15.27 12.94 -64.91
N TYR A 547 16.28 13.24 -64.09
CA TYR A 547 16.39 12.73 -62.72
C TYR A 547 15.43 13.43 -61.77
N SER A 548 15.27 14.75 -61.94
CA SER A 548 14.33 15.55 -61.17
C SER A 548 12.98 15.65 -61.90
N THR A 549 11.88 15.49 -61.15
CA THR A 549 10.52 15.40 -61.71
C THR A 549 9.65 16.62 -61.43
N VAL A 550 10.10 17.52 -60.56
CA VAL A 550 9.36 18.73 -60.16
C VAL A 550 9.45 19.81 -61.25
N ASP A 551 8.33 20.49 -61.51
CA ASP A 551 8.30 21.68 -62.36
C ASP A 551 8.82 22.92 -61.60
N TRP A 552 10.15 23.02 -61.49
CA TRP A 552 10.82 24.08 -60.75
C TRP A 552 10.55 25.49 -61.27
N TYR A 553 10.16 25.64 -62.55
CA TYR A 553 9.86 26.94 -63.13
C TYR A 553 8.51 27.50 -62.64
N ASN A 554 7.63 26.65 -62.11
CA ASN A 554 6.34 27.04 -61.54
C ASN A 554 6.19 26.71 -60.04
N SER A 555 7.13 25.96 -59.46
CA SER A 555 7.15 25.59 -58.04
C SER A 555 7.04 26.80 -57.10
N ALA A 556 6.17 26.71 -56.10
CA ALA A 556 6.02 27.71 -55.05
C ALA A 556 7.08 27.59 -53.93
N GLY A 557 7.99 26.62 -54.04
CA GLY A 557 8.95 26.25 -53.01
C GLY A 557 8.73 24.80 -52.59
N ASP A 558 9.36 23.87 -53.31
CA ASP A 558 9.27 22.44 -53.08
C ASP A 558 10.64 21.87 -52.66
N ILE A 559 10.61 20.70 -52.03
CA ILE A 559 11.80 19.91 -51.72
C ILE A 559 11.65 18.55 -52.41
N GLU A 560 12.63 18.16 -53.23
CA GLU A 560 12.67 16.85 -53.88
C GLU A 560 13.87 16.06 -53.36
N TYR A 561 13.62 14.84 -52.88
CA TYR A 561 14.67 13.90 -52.52
C TYR A 561 14.83 12.84 -53.61
N ILE A 562 16.04 12.75 -54.15
CA ILE A 562 16.48 11.71 -55.06
C ILE A 562 17.32 10.74 -54.24
N GLU A 563 16.78 9.56 -53.97
CA GLU A 563 17.33 8.63 -52.97
C GLU A 563 18.66 8.00 -53.37
N ASP A 564 18.84 7.67 -54.65
CA ASP A 564 20.06 7.06 -55.16
C ASP A 564 20.49 7.69 -56.48
N TYR A 565 21.49 8.56 -56.38
CA TYR A 565 22.22 9.14 -57.49
C TYR A 565 23.70 8.78 -57.33
N ASN A 566 24.16 7.78 -58.09
CA ASN A 566 25.52 7.24 -58.02
C ASN A 566 25.93 6.78 -56.60
N GLY A 567 25.01 6.22 -55.81
CA GLY A 567 25.28 5.73 -54.45
C GLY A 567 25.13 6.78 -53.35
N TYR A 568 24.69 8.00 -53.68
CA TYR A 568 24.44 9.08 -52.74
C TYR A 568 23.05 9.68 -52.95
N GLY A 569 22.48 10.27 -51.90
CA GLY A 569 21.21 10.98 -52.03
C GLY A 569 21.41 12.45 -52.42
N ILE A 570 20.44 13.01 -53.15
CA ILE A 570 20.41 14.43 -53.49
C ILE A 570 19.08 15.03 -53.01
N LEU A 571 19.16 16.13 -52.25
CA LEU A 571 18.00 16.90 -51.79
C LEU A 571 17.98 18.26 -52.51
N ILE A 572 17.04 18.45 -53.42
CA ILE A 572 16.86 19.72 -54.14
C ILE A 572 15.91 20.61 -53.32
N VAL A 573 16.36 21.82 -52.98
CA VAL A 573 15.61 22.83 -52.23
C VAL A 573 15.48 24.07 -53.11
N ALA A 574 14.33 24.22 -53.76
CA ALA A 574 14.18 25.22 -54.81
C ALA A 574 12.72 25.67 -55.02
N GLY A 575 12.57 26.81 -55.67
CA GLY A 575 11.29 27.27 -56.20
C GLY A 575 11.50 28.15 -57.44
N LYS A 576 10.40 28.61 -58.04
CA LYS A 576 10.39 29.41 -59.28
C LYS A 576 11.21 30.70 -59.20
N ASP A 577 11.40 31.23 -57.99
CA ASP A 577 12.18 32.41 -57.70
C ASP A 577 12.86 32.31 -56.32
N ARG A 578 13.63 33.33 -55.98
CA ARG A 578 14.39 33.43 -54.73
C ARG A 578 13.52 33.45 -53.46
N TYR A 579 12.28 33.94 -53.55
CA TYR A 579 11.36 33.95 -52.42
C TYR A 579 10.76 32.57 -52.21
N ALA A 580 10.37 31.89 -53.29
CA ALA A 580 9.92 30.50 -53.24
C ALA A 580 11.03 29.54 -52.73
N THR A 581 12.27 29.71 -53.20
CA THR A 581 13.43 28.95 -52.71
C THR A 581 13.68 29.19 -51.21
N ARG A 582 13.49 30.42 -50.73
CA ARG A 582 13.58 30.76 -49.31
C ARG A 582 12.52 30.03 -48.47
N GLU A 583 11.29 29.90 -48.96
CA GLU A 583 10.25 29.16 -48.26
C GLU A 583 10.55 27.65 -48.20
N ALA A 584 11.09 27.07 -49.29
CA ALA A 584 11.55 25.67 -49.27
C ALA A 584 12.69 25.46 -48.26
N ALA A 585 13.64 26.40 -48.16
CA ALA A 585 14.72 26.33 -47.17
C ALA A 585 14.20 26.39 -45.73
N LYS A 586 13.16 27.20 -45.45
CA LYS A 586 12.51 27.21 -44.12
C LYS A 586 11.88 25.88 -43.77
N GLN A 587 11.18 25.26 -44.72
CA GLN A 587 10.60 23.93 -44.50
C GLN A 587 11.68 22.90 -44.17
N LEU A 588 12.83 22.94 -44.85
CA LEU A 588 13.95 22.06 -44.52
C LEU A 588 14.52 22.35 -43.13
N MET A 589 14.69 23.62 -42.74
CA MET A 589 15.19 23.96 -41.39
C MET A 589 14.24 23.49 -40.29
N GLU A 590 12.93 23.64 -40.48
CA GLU A 590 11.91 23.11 -39.56
C GLU A 590 11.99 21.58 -39.48
N TYR A 591 12.21 20.90 -40.61
CA TYR A 591 12.44 19.46 -40.61
C TYR A 591 13.70 19.07 -39.83
N LEU A 592 14.83 19.73 -40.09
CA LEU A 592 16.11 19.48 -39.40
C LEU A 592 16.03 19.74 -37.89
N ALA A 593 15.25 20.72 -37.45
CA ALA A 593 15.04 21.00 -36.03
C ALA A 593 14.25 19.90 -35.30
N ASN A 594 13.58 19.01 -36.04
CA ASN A 594 12.80 17.90 -35.51
C ASN A 594 13.51 16.53 -35.65
N LEU A 595 14.76 16.49 -36.13
CA LEU A 595 15.65 15.31 -36.17
C LEU A 595 16.56 15.24 -34.94
#